data_AF-M0M337-F1
#
_entry.id   AF-M0M337-F1
#
_cell.length_a   1.000
_cell.length_b   1.000
_cell.length_c   1.000
_cell.angle_alpha   90.00
_cell.angle_beta   90.00
_cell.angle_gamma   90.00
#
_symmetry.space_group_name_H-M   'P 1'
#
loop_
_entity.id
_entity.type
_entity.pdbx_description
1 polymer ?
#
loop_
_entity_poly.entity_id
_entity_poly.type
_entity_poly.pdbx_seq_one_letter_code
_entity_poly.pdbx_strand_id
1 'polypeptide(L)' 'MTYQLTVSGSIERRGESYGAPIDDSGVTQDPDIDVISGSTVDGRLGGGGDAYHITGEITSFEADGNVSVYVDGEETDLG' A
#
# COMPACT_ATOMS: atom_id res chain seq x y z
N MET A 1 -6.30 11.51 -1.12
CA MET A 1 -6.31 10.48 -0.08
C MET A 1 -4.86 10.25 0.30
N THR A 2 -4.51 10.40 1.57
CA THR A 2 -3.21 10.00 2.10
C THR A 2 -3.40 8.82 3.03
N TYR A 3 -2.39 7.96 3.10
CA TYR A 3 -2.36 6.87 4.06
C TYR A 3 -0.97 6.72 4.67
N GLN A 4 -0.93 6.09 5.84
CA GLN A 4 0.29 5.64 6.47
C GLN A 4 0.18 4.13 6.74
N LEU A 5 1.22 3.38 6.36
CA LEU A 5 1.32 1.94 6.58
C LEU A 5 2.63 1.66 7.32
N THR A 6 2.58 0.90 8.41
CA THR A 6 3.78 0.41 9.10
C THR A 6 3.75 -1.11 9.22
N VAL A 7 4.92 -1.73 9.01
CA VAL A 7 5.10 -3.18 9.13
C VAL A 7 6.20 -3.52 10.15
N SER A 8 6.18 -4.75 10.65
CA SER A 8 7.22 -5.26 11.56
C SER A 8 8.51 -5.68 10.86
N GLY A 9 8.46 -5.96 9.55
CA GLY A 9 9.60 -6.32 8.72
C GLY A 9 10.01 -5.24 7.72
N SER A 10 10.34 -5.67 6.50
CA SER A 10 10.71 -4.81 5.37
C SER A 10 9.51 -4.47 4.51
N ILE A 11 9.56 -3.33 3.84
CA ILE A 11 8.56 -2.91 2.86
C ILE A 11 9.24 -2.42 1.58
N GLU A 12 8.77 -2.91 0.44
CA GLU A 12 9.31 -2.57 -0.88
C GLU A 12 8.17 -2.28 -1.85
N ARG A 13 8.31 -1.21 -2.62
CA ARG A 13 7.36 -0.88 -3.69
C ARG A 13 7.34 -1.89 -4.81
N ARG A 14 6.16 -2.05 -5.40
CA ARG A 14 5.92 -2.89 -6.57
C ARG A 14 4.97 -2.19 -7.54
N GLY A 15 5.03 -2.62 -8.81
CA GLY A 15 4.22 -2.09 -9.91
C GLY A 15 3.15 -3.05 -10.40
N GLU A 16 2.81 -4.06 -9.60
CA GLU A 16 1.85 -5.12 -9.93
C GLU A 16 0.82 -5.21 -8.81
N SER A 17 -0.42 -5.58 -9.14
CA SER A 17 -1.54 -5.53 -8.18
C SER A 17 -1.59 -6.73 -7.24
N TYR A 18 -0.82 -7.79 -7.53
CA TYR A 18 -0.79 -9.06 -6.77
C TYR A 18 -2.18 -9.64 -6.47
N GLY A 19 -3.11 -9.52 -7.43
CA GLY A 19 -4.45 -10.10 -7.33
C GLY A 19 -5.50 -9.17 -6.74
N ALA A 20 -5.15 -7.93 -6.35
CA ALA A 20 -6.14 -6.90 -6.11
C ALA A 20 -6.93 -6.61 -7.40
N PRO A 21 -8.22 -6.21 -7.31
CA PRO A 21 -9.12 -6.04 -8.46
C PRO A 21 -8.87 -4.72 -9.22
N ILE A 22 -7.60 -4.46 -9.54
CA ILE A 22 -7.12 -3.38 -10.40
C ILE A 22 -6.10 -3.97 -11.39
N ASP A 23 -6.05 -3.43 -12.61
CA ASP A 23 -5.01 -3.78 -13.58
C ASP A 23 -3.64 -3.28 -13.12
N ASP A 24 -2.56 -3.99 -13.46
CA ASP A 24 -1.18 -3.57 -13.14
C ASP A 24 -0.86 -2.18 -13.69
N SER A 25 -1.46 -1.78 -14.83
CA SER A 25 -1.31 -0.42 -15.37
C SER A 25 -1.91 0.68 -14.50
N GLY A 26 -2.76 0.32 -13.52
CA GLY A 26 -3.31 1.21 -12.52
C GLY A 26 -2.49 1.26 -11.23
N VAL A 27 -1.43 0.45 -11.10
CA VAL A 27 -0.52 0.47 -9.95
C VAL A 27 0.55 1.54 -10.16
N THR A 28 0.61 2.50 -9.23
CA THR A 28 1.55 3.61 -9.30
C THR A 28 2.84 3.34 -8.56
N GLN A 29 3.94 3.89 -9.08
CA GLN A 29 5.25 3.89 -8.45
C GLN A 29 5.80 5.31 -8.50
N ASP A 30 5.51 6.11 -7.48
CA ASP A 30 5.92 7.52 -7.43
C ASP A 30 6.79 7.80 -6.19
N PRO A 31 8.12 7.59 -6.28
CA PRO A 31 9.03 7.73 -5.14
C PRO A 31 9.10 9.15 -4.55
N ASP A 32 8.63 10.16 -5.27
CA ASP A 32 8.56 11.53 -4.77
C ASP A 32 7.27 11.80 -3.99
N ILE A 33 6.22 11.00 -4.22
CA ILE A 33 4.91 11.12 -3.55
C ILE A 33 4.75 10.14 -2.40
N ASP A 34 5.03 8.84 -2.61
CA ASP A 34 5.06 7.89 -1.48
C ASP A 34 6.50 7.79 -0.96
N VAL A 35 6.67 7.90 0.34
CA VAL A 35 7.99 7.92 0.95
C VAL A 35 8.10 6.70 1.84
N ILE A 36 9.07 5.85 1.54
CA ILE A 36 9.42 4.73 2.41
C ILE A 36 10.53 5.18 3.36
N SER A 37 10.25 5.16 4.66
CA SER A 37 11.20 5.45 5.72
C SER A 37 11.30 4.24 6.66
N GLY A 38 12.31 3.40 6.44
CA GLY A 38 12.45 2.14 7.17
C GLY A 38 11.33 1.16 6.86
N SER A 39 10.47 0.88 7.84
CA SER A 39 9.32 -0.03 7.71
C SER A 39 7.98 0.71 7.63
N THR A 40 8.00 2.04 7.40
CA THR A 40 6.83 2.88 7.28
C THR A 40 6.74 3.50 5.89
N VAL A 41 5.52 3.59 5.37
CA VAL A 41 5.15 4.29 4.14
C VAL A 41 4.24 5.45 4.50
N ASP A 42 4.56 6.63 4.00
CA ASP A 42 3.64 7.76 3.88
C ASP A 42 3.27 7.89 2.40
N GLY A 43 2.02 7.64 2.02
CA GLY A 43 1.61 7.54 0.61
C GLY A 43 0.37 8.33 0.24
N ARG A 44 0.08 8.40 -1.07
CA ARG A 44 -1.08 9.16 -1.58
C ARG A 44 -1.78 8.46 -2.75
N LEU A 45 -3.08 8.20 -2.56
CA LEU A 45 -3.94 7.64 -3.60
C LEU A 45 -4.64 8.75 -4.44
N GLY A 46 -4.56 8.63 -5.77
CA GLY A 46 -5.10 9.60 -6.74
C GLY A 46 -6.08 9.06 -7.80
N GLY A 47 -6.32 7.74 -7.84
CA GLY A 47 -7.24 7.12 -8.82
C GLY A 47 -6.86 5.69 -9.24
N GLY A 48 -5.63 5.27 -8.94
CA GLY A 48 -5.15 3.89 -9.08
C GLY A 48 -4.95 3.22 -7.71
N GLY A 49 -3.98 2.31 -7.65
CA GLY A 49 -3.54 1.62 -6.43
C GLY A 49 -2.04 1.78 -6.20
N ASP A 50 -1.61 1.61 -4.96
CA ASP A 50 -0.20 1.40 -4.63
C ASP A 50 -0.02 -0.04 -4.15
N ALA A 51 1.06 -0.68 -4.55
CA ALA A 51 1.36 -2.06 -4.18
C ALA A 51 2.73 -2.17 -3.51
N TYR A 52 2.77 -2.94 -2.44
CA TYR A 52 3.98 -3.18 -1.66
C TYR A 52 4.15 -4.66 -1.39
N HIS A 53 5.39 -5.12 -1.49
CA HIS A 53 5.79 -6.41 -0.94
C HIS A 53 6.34 -6.19 0.47
N ILE A 54 5.77 -6.91 1.44
CA ILE A 54 6.14 -6.77 2.85
C ILE A 54 6.66 -8.09 3.41
N THR A 55 7.51 -7.99 4.43
CA THR A 55 7.81 -9.11 5.33
C THR A 55 7.31 -8.80 6.74
N GLY A 56 7.02 -9.85 7.51
CA GLY A 56 6.43 -9.69 8.84
C GLY A 56 4.93 -9.40 8.76
N GLU A 57 4.44 -8.54 9.64
CA GLU A 57 3.03 -8.24 9.83
C GLU A 57 2.77 -6.74 9.66
N ILE A 58 1.56 -6.39 9.22
CA ILE A 58 1.08 -5.01 9.25
C ILE A 58 0.77 -4.66 10.70
N THR A 59 1.42 -3.61 11.22
CA THR A 59 1.29 -3.19 12.62
C THR A 59 0.47 -1.92 12.78
N SER A 60 0.34 -1.12 11.72
CA SER A 60 -0.52 0.06 11.68
C SER A 60 -0.92 0.37 10.25
N PHE A 61 -2.18 0.74 10.04
CA PHE A 61 -2.68 1.31 8.79
C PHE A 61 -3.69 2.42 9.13
N GLU A 62 -3.49 3.60 8.56
CA GLU A 62 -4.41 4.74 8.68
C GLU A 62 -4.58 5.43 7.33
N ALA A 63 -5.79 5.82 6.98
CA ALA A 63 -6.09 6.58 5.76
C ALA A 63 -7.06 7.73 6.05
N ASP A 64 -6.93 8.86 5.32
CA ASP A 64 -7.81 10.02 5.50
C ASP A 64 -9.19 9.90 4.80
N GLY A 65 -9.61 8.66 4.52
CA GLY A 65 -10.93 8.29 3.99
C GLY A 65 -10.96 6.85 3.45
N ASN A 66 -11.99 6.53 2.67
CA ASN A 66 -12.32 5.14 2.35
C ASN A 66 -11.39 4.55 1.28
N VAL A 67 -10.72 3.45 1.63
CA VAL A 67 -9.79 2.70 0.77
C VAL A 67 -10.07 1.21 0.95
N SER A 68 -10.08 0.47 -0.15
CA SER A 68 -10.06 -1.01 -0.08
C SER A 68 -8.62 -1.46 0.03
N VAL A 69 -8.32 -2.29 1.03
CA VAL A 69 -6.99 -2.86 1.24
C VAL A 69 -7.03 -4.34 0.92
N TYR A 70 -6.00 -4.82 0.23
CA TYR A 70 -5.85 -6.22 -0.13
C TYR A 70 -4.53 -6.75 0.39
N VAL A 71 -4.57 -7.92 1.04
CA VAL A 71 -3.38 -8.66 1.47
C VAL A 71 -3.42 -10.01 0.77
N ASP A 72 -2.37 -10.32 0.01
CA ASP A 72 -2.28 -11.54 -0.80
C ASP A 72 -3.49 -11.77 -1.73
N GLY A 73 -4.05 -10.68 -2.25
CA GLY A 73 -5.22 -10.69 -3.14
C GLY A 73 -6.58 -10.80 -2.44
N GLU A 74 -6.61 -10.93 -1.12
CA GLU A 74 -7.84 -10.98 -0.33
C GLU A 74 -8.15 -9.60 0.26
N GLU A 75 -9.39 -9.11 0.07
CA GLU A 75 -9.83 -7.85 0.66
C GLU A 75 -9.88 -8.00 2.18
N THR A 76 -9.28 -7.05 2.88
CA THR A 76 -9.22 -7.01 4.34
C THR A 76 -9.57 -5.63 4.87
N ASP A 77 -10.07 -5.62 6.10
CA ASP A 77 -10.24 -4.40 6.87
C ASP A 77 -9.04 -4.26 7.82
N LEU A 78 -8.28 -3.16 7.66
CA LEU A 78 -7.11 -2.84 8.49
C LEU A 78 -7.30 -1.53 9.27
N GLY A 79 -8.51 -0.97 9.28
CA GLY A 79 -8.84 0.27 9.98
C GLY A 79 -10.26 0.77 9.77
#